data_AF-A0A0D2JBX2-F1
#
_entry.id   AF-A0A0D2JBX2-F1
#
_cell.length_a   1.000
_cell.length_b   1.000
_cell.length_c   1.000
_cell.angle_alpha   90.00
_cell.angle_beta   90.00
_cell.angle_gamma   90.00
#
_symmetry.space_group_name_H-M   'P 1'
#
loop_
_entity.id
_entity.type
_entity.pdbx_description
1 polymer ?
#
loop_
_entity_poly.entity_id
_entity_poly.type
_entity_poly.pdbx_seq_one_letter_code
_entity_poly.pdbx_strand_id
1 'polypeptide(L)'
;MRRSAQAHDPLADYKVHEIKVLSGKEDVPRARQLLESVARQVQPIMRRRQWRVPLLSEFFPRNPNLLGININRGQEIRIRLRPHHRPADFYDDSHIIMTMLHELTHIVHGPHLAPFYKLLDELKAEAEELMAKGVSGTGQGFDAASVGRLGQYSFIPTHNPPEYKKRDAVLKVGSRGISTAGKLTS
;
A
#
# COMPACT_ATOMS: atom_id res chain seq x y z
N MET A 1 46.75 -0.29 -14.88
CA MET A 1 45.28 -0.31 -15.12
C MET A 1 44.59 -0.11 -13.77
N ARG A 2 44.07 1.10 -13.47
CA ARG A 2 43.28 1.33 -12.26
C ARG A 2 41.84 0.88 -12.52
N ARG A 3 41.36 -0.14 -11.81
CA ARG A 3 39.93 -0.50 -11.80
C ARG A 3 39.18 0.65 -11.14
N SER A 4 38.29 1.29 -11.87
CA SER A 4 37.31 2.22 -11.31
C SER A 4 36.44 1.45 -10.32
N ALA A 5 36.54 1.73 -9.03
CA ALA A 5 35.60 1.20 -8.04
C ALA A 5 34.22 1.79 -8.35
N GLN A 6 33.27 0.94 -8.72
CA GLN A 6 31.88 1.35 -8.91
C GLN A 6 31.38 1.90 -7.58
N ALA A 7 30.96 3.17 -7.55
CA ALA A 7 30.42 3.78 -6.34
C ALA A 7 29.20 2.98 -5.87
N HIS A 8 29.25 2.46 -4.65
CA HIS A 8 28.14 1.72 -4.03
C HIS A 8 27.04 2.72 -3.67
N ASP A 9 25.88 2.64 -4.33
CA ASP A 9 24.70 3.44 -3.96
C ASP A 9 24.22 3.01 -2.55
N PRO A 10 24.33 3.87 -1.53
CA PRO A 10 23.99 3.51 -0.15
C PRO A 10 22.49 3.22 0.04
N LEU A 11 21.65 3.58 -0.93
CA LEU A 11 20.21 3.38 -0.88
C LEU A 11 19.74 2.20 -1.76
N ALA A 12 20.67 1.42 -2.32
CA ALA A 12 20.36 0.31 -3.24
C ALA A 12 19.53 -0.81 -2.58
N ASP A 13 19.59 -0.95 -1.25
CA ASP A 13 18.86 -1.97 -0.49
C ASP A 13 17.37 -1.61 -0.26
N TYR A 14 17.01 -0.33 -0.38
CA TYR A 14 15.66 0.18 -0.13
C TYR A 14 14.78 0.05 -1.38
N LYS A 15 14.33 -1.19 -1.60
CA LYS A 15 13.52 -1.58 -2.74
C LYS A 15 12.68 -2.82 -2.42
N VAL A 16 11.84 -3.20 -3.37
CA VAL A 16 11.30 -4.55 -3.48
C VAL A 16 12.41 -5.46 -4.03
N HIS A 17 12.70 -6.58 -3.36
CA HIS A 17 13.78 -7.49 -3.74
C HIS A 17 13.31 -8.63 -4.65
N GLU A 18 12.20 -9.27 -4.32
CA GLU A 18 11.64 -10.38 -5.08
C GLU A 18 10.17 -10.12 -5.42
N ILE A 19 9.73 -10.55 -6.62
CA ILE A 19 8.35 -10.46 -7.07
C ILE A 19 7.82 -11.86 -7.42
N LYS A 20 6.68 -12.23 -6.84
CA LYS A 20 5.97 -13.49 -7.14
C LYS A 20 4.58 -13.25 -7.67
N VAL A 21 4.15 -14.04 -8.64
CA VAL A 21 2.82 -13.98 -9.25
C VAL A 21 2.15 -15.35 -9.20
N LEU A 22 0.83 -15.40 -9.35
CA LEU A 22 0.08 -16.65 -9.36
C LEU A 22 0.26 -17.37 -10.70
N SER A 23 1.00 -18.48 -10.70
CA SER A 23 1.31 -19.25 -11.93
C SER A 23 0.09 -19.95 -12.56
N GLY A 24 -0.98 -20.17 -11.80
CA GLY A 24 -2.22 -20.81 -12.27
C GLY A 24 -3.30 -19.84 -12.73
N LYS A 25 -2.96 -18.59 -13.07
CA LYS A 25 -3.90 -17.55 -13.53
C LYS A 25 -3.60 -17.14 -14.96
N GLU A 26 -4.60 -16.62 -15.66
CA GLU A 26 -4.46 -16.12 -17.02
C GLU A 26 -3.53 -14.90 -17.08
N ASP A 27 -2.73 -14.79 -18.14
CA ASP A 27 -1.81 -13.66 -18.36
C ASP A 27 -0.85 -13.38 -17.18
N VAL A 28 -0.12 -14.42 -16.77
CA VAL A 28 0.98 -14.33 -15.80
C VAL A 28 2.02 -13.26 -16.17
N PRO A 29 2.42 -13.08 -17.45
CA PRO A 29 3.34 -12.01 -17.85
C PRO A 29 2.81 -10.62 -17.50
N ARG A 30 1.54 -10.31 -17.78
CA ARG A 30 0.96 -9.01 -17.41
C ARG A 30 0.92 -8.79 -15.90
N ALA A 31 0.56 -9.82 -15.14
CA ALA A 31 0.59 -9.75 -13.67
C ALA A 31 1.98 -9.36 -13.13
N ARG A 32 3.04 -9.97 -13.70
CA ARG A 32 4.42 -9.65 -13.33
C ARG A 32 4.79 -8.22 -13.70
N GLN A 33 4.46 -7.79 -14.93
CA GLN A 33 4.71 -6.42 -15.38
C GLN A 33 4.04 -5.38 -14.47
N LEU A 34 2.81 -5.64 -14.00
CA LEU A 34 2.10 -4.76 -13.07
C LEU A 34 2.85 -4.62 -11.74
N LEU A 35 3.26 -5.74 -11.12
CA LEU A 35 4.01 -5.69 -9.85
C LEU A 35 5.39 -5.04 -10.01
N GLU A 36 6.09 -5.30 -11.12
CA GLU A 36 7.37 -4.65 -11.43
C GLU A 36 7.21 -3.15 -11.64
N SER A 37 6.15 -2.73 -12.35
CA SER A 37 5.82 -1.32 -12.53
C SER A 37 5.56 -0.63 -11.18
N VAL A 38 4.72 -1.22 -10.33
CA VAL A 38 4.40 -0.71 -9.00
C VAL A 38 5.65 -0.61 -8.13
N ALA A 39 6.49 -1.66 -8.11
CA ALA A 39 7.73 -1.69 -7.35
C ALA A 39 8.69 -0.55 -7.76
N ARG A 40 8.82 -0.28 -9.07
CA ARG A 40 9.63 0.84 -9.57
C ARG A 40 9.06 2.20 -9.17
N GLN A 41 7.74 2.35 -9.22
CA GLN A 41 7.07 3.61 -8.91
C GLN A 41 7.17 3.98 -7.43
N VAL A 42 7.07 3.00 -6.51
CA VAL A 42 7.19 3.25 -5.07
C VAL A 42 8.64 3.25 -4.56
N GLN A 43 9.61 2.86 -5.38
CA GLN A 43 11.01 2.79 -4.96
C GLN A 43 11.56 4.14 -4.41
N PRO A 44 11.30 5.31 -5.03
CA PRO A 44 11.78 6.58 -4.48
C PRO A 44 11.20 6.87 -3.08
N ILE A 45 9.93 6.54 -2.87
CA ILE A 45 9.23 6.66 -1.58
C ILE A 45 9.90 5.76 -0.53
N MET A 46 10.19 4.50 -0.91
CA MET A 46 10.89 3.53 -0.05
C MET A 46 12.30 4.01 0.31
N ARG A 47 13.06 4.56 -0.66
CA ARG A 47 14.42 5.08 -0.44
C ARG A 47 14.43 6.23 0.55
N ARG A 48 13.50 7.19 0.44
CA ARG A 48 13.41 8.33 1.38
C ARG A 48 13.12 7.91 2.82
N ARG A 49 12.44 6.78 3.00
CA ARG A 49 12.05 6.25 4.31
C ARG A 49 12.85 5.03 4.76
N GLN A 50 13.88 4.67 3.99
CA GLN A 50 14.73 3.51 4.25
C GLN A 50 13.94 2.20 4.42
N TRP A 51 12.85 2.05 3.66
CA TRP A 51 12.02 0.85 3.68
C TRP A 51 12.54 -0.21 2.72
N ARG A 52 12.49 -1.45 3.18
CA ARG A 52 12.84 -2.64 2.42
C ARG A 52 11.67 -3.61 2.42
N VAL A 53 11.36 -4.14 1.24
CA VAL A 53 10.35 -5.19 1.08
C VAL A 53 11.01 -6.40 0.43
N PRO A 54 11.35 -7.44 1.21
CA PRO A 54 11.97 -8.64 0.65
C PRO A 54 11.10 -9.30 -0.43
N LEU A 55 9.78 -9.36 -0.23
CA LEU A 55 8.87 -10.03 -1.16
C LEU A 55 7.60 -9.21 -1.42
N LEU A 56 7.32 -8.95 -2.70
CA LEU A 56 6.03 -8.48 -3.19
C LEU A 56 5.36 -9.62 -3.95
N SER A 57 4.15 -10.01 -3.59
CA SER A 57 3.46 -11.13 -4.22
C SER A 57 2.03 -10.82 -4.66
N GLU A 58 1.60 -11.44 -5.76
CA GLU A 58 0.19 -11.50 -6.12
C GLU A 58 -0.53 -12.51 -5.20
N PHE A 59 -1.75 -12.16 -4.77
CA PHE A 59 -2.66 -13.12 -4.15
C PHE A 59 -4.10 -12.96 -4.63
N PHE A 60 -4.92 -13.99 -4.39
CA PHE A 60 -6.32 -13.99 -4.77
C PHE A 60 -7.18 -14.64 -3.66
N PRO A 61 -7.38 -13.96 -2.52
CA PRO A 61 -8.11 -14.53 -1.40
C PRO A 61 -9.60 -14.72 -1.71
N ARG A 62 -10.29 -15.54 -0.90
CA ARG A 62 -11.75 -15.73 -1.02
C ARG A 62 -12.53 -14.48 -0.65
N ASN A 63 -12.04 -13.68 0.30
CA ASN A 63 -12.67 -12.42 0.67
C ASN A 63 -12.52 -11.41 -0.49
N PRO A 64 -13.61 -10.96 -1.14
CA PRO A 64 -13.56 -10.02 -2.25
C PRO A 64 -12.99 -8.66 -1.84
N ASN A 65 -13.15 -8.28 -0.57
CA ASN A 65 -12.72 -6.97 -0.06
C ASN A 65 -11.24 -6.92 0.33
N LEU A 66 -10.56 -8.07 0.38
CA LEU A 66 -9.14 -8.14 0.69
C LEU A 66 -8.31 -7.87 -0.57
N LEU A 67 -7.81 -6.63 -0.68
CA LEU A 67 -7.07 -6.14 -1.83
C LEU A 67 -5.56 -6.09 -1.62
N GLY A 68 -5.12 -5.94 -0.37
CA GLY A 68 -3.72 -5.94 0.01
C GLY A 68 -3.55 -6.50 1.42
N ILE A 69 -2.33 -6.90 1.74
CA ILE A 69 -1.92 -7.20 3.12
C ILE A 69 -0.41 -7.02 3.28
N ASN A 70 -0.02 -6.31 4.34
CA ASN A 70 1.34 -6.25 4.84
C ASN A 70 1.57 -7.29 5.93
N ILE A 71 2.60 -8.13 5.75
CA ILE A 71 3.00 -9.16 6.70
C ILE A 71 4.30 -8.71 7.38
N ASN A 72 4.30 -8.73 8.71
CA ASN A 72 5.46 -8.45 9.56
C ASN A 72 6.18 -7.13 9.20
N ARG A 73 5.43 -6.04 9.03
CA ARG A 73 5.95 -4.69 8.80
C ARG A 73 6.89 -4.62 7.59
N GLY A 74 6.45 -5.18 6.47
CA GLY A 74 7.13 -5.11 5.18
C GLY A 74 7.97 -6.34 4.83
N GLN A 75 7.96 -7.41 5.63
CA GLN A 75 8.64 -8.66 5.26
C GLN A 75 8.06 -9.25 3.97
N GLU A 76 6.73 -9.22 3.85
CA GLU A 76 6.03 -9.56 2.61
C GLU A 76 4.83 -8.62 2.44
N ILE A 77 4.63 -8.10 1.25
CA ILE A 77 3.41 -7.40 0.87
C ILE A 77 2.71 -8.22 -0.21
N ARG A 78 1.42 -8.48 -0.04
CA ARG A 78 0.61 -9.16 -1.05
C ARG A 78 -0.43 -8.21 -1.62
N ILE A 79 -0.59 -8.20 -2.93
CA ILE A 79 -1.57 -7.35 -3.62
C ILE A 79 -2.45 -8.19 -4.54
N ARG A 80 -3.74 -7.89 -4.53
CA ARG A 80 -4.74 -8.47 -5.43
C ARG A 80 -4.70 -7.66 -6.70
N LEU A 81 -4.26 -8.28 -7.78
CA LEU A 81 -4.23 -7.64 -9.10
C LEU A 81 -5.55 -7.79 -9.87
N ARG A 82 -6.37 -8.76 -9.48
CA ARG A 82 -7.53 -9.21 -10.27
C ARG A 82 -8.83 -9.00 -9.49
N PRO A 83 -9.89 -8.43 -10.10
CA PRO A 83 -11.21 -8.35 -9.50
C PRO A 83 -11.73 -9.74 -9.11
N HIS A 84 -12.39 -9.84 -7.95
CA HIS A 84 -12.85 -11.13 -7.43
C HIS A 84 -13.80 -11.86 -8.39
N HIS A 85 -14.71 -11.12 -9.03
CA HIS A 85 -15.71 -11.68 -9.95
C HIS A 85 -15.24 -11.74 -11.41
N ARG A 86 -14.06 -11.19 -11.73
CA ARG A 86 -13.48 -11.18 -13.08
C ARG A 86 -11.98 -11.54 -13.01
N PRO A 87 -11.63 -12.80 -12.74
CA PRO A 87 -10.24 -13.21 -12.52
C PRO A 87 -9.35 -13.16 -13.77
N ALA A 88 -9.93 -13.06 -14.96
CA ALA A 88 -9.21 -12.83 -16.21
C ALA A 88 -8.76 -11.36 -16.36
N ASP A 89 -9.45 -10.43 -15.69
CA ASP A 89 -9.17 -9.00 -15.76
C ASP A 89 -8.18 -8.54 -14.68
N PHE A 90 -7.62 -7.36 -14.88
CA PHE A 90 -6.78 -6.67 -13.91
C PHE A 90 -7.43 -5.36 -13.44
N TYR A 91 -7.10 -4.96 -12.22
CA TYR A 91 -7.30 -3.58 -11.79
C TYR A 91 -6.38 -2.64 -12.57
N ASP A 92 -6.77 -1.37 -12.64
CA ASP A 92 -5.92 -0.33 -13.21
C ASP A 92 -4.67 -0.09 -12.35
N ASP A 93 -3.63 0.49 -12.98
CA ASP A 93 -2.35 0.76 -12.33
C ASP A 93 -2.52 1.65 -11.09
N SER A 94 -3.36 2.69 -11.18
CA SER A 94 -3.63 3.63 -10.08
C SER A 94 -4.19 2.93 -8.84
N HIS A 95 -5.11 1.98 -9.00
CA HIS A 95 -5.69 1.18 -7.94
C HIS A 95 -4.64 0.30 -7.26
N ILE A 96 -3.78 -0.34 -8.05
CA ILE A 96 -2.74 -1.24 -7.53
C ILE A 96 -1.70 -0.42 -6.76
N ILE A 97 -1.32 0.74 -7.26
CA ILE A 97 -0.39 1.66 -6.58
C ILE A 97 -0.98 2.18 -5.28
N MET A 98 -2.24 2.60 -5.28
CA MET A 98 -2.93 3.06 -4.07
C MET A 98 -2.99 1.97 -2.99
N THR A 99 -3.19 0.72 -3.41
CA THR A 99 -3.12 -0.44 -2.51
C THR A 99 -1.69 -0.62 -2.00
N MET A 100 -0.67 -0.53 -2.85
CA MET A 100 0.74 -0.62 -2.41
C MET A 100 1.10 0.47 -1.40
N LEU A 101 0.70 1.73 -1.59
CA LEU A 101 0.97 2.82 -0.65
C LEU A 101 0.30 2.59 0.70
N HIS A 102 -0.93 2.07 0.69
CA HIS A 102 -1.63 1.63 1.89
C HIS A 102 -0.83 0.57 2.65
N GLU A 103 -0.38 -0.49 1.96
CA GLU A 103 0.41 -1.55 2.58
C GLU A 103 1.79 -1.06 3.06
N LEU A 104 2.42 -0.10 2.39
CA LEU A 104 3.66 0.51 2.86
C LEU A 104 3.46 1.29 4.16
N THR A 105 2.29 1.93 4.33
CA THR A 105 1.94 2.64 5.58
C THR A 105 1.92 1.68 6.77
N HIS A 106 1.53 0.42 6.55
CA HIS A 106 1.55 -0.64 7.57
C HIS A 106 2.95 -1.05 8.06
N ILE A 107 4.03 -0.64 7.39
CA ILE A 107 5.39 -0.80 7.95
C ILE A 107 5.51 -0.05 9.29
N VAL A 108 4.92 1.16 9.35
CA VAL A 108 4.98 2.04 10.53
C VAL A 108 3.74 1.89 11.41
N HIS A 109 2.54 1.95 10.81
CA HIS A 109 1.28 2.01 11.53
C HIS A 109 0.40 0.80 11.24
N GLY A 110 0.18 -0.08 12.22
CA GLY A 110 -0.74 -1.21 12.07
C GLY A 110 -2.20 -0.76 12.06
N PRO A 111 -2.70 -0.11 13.13
CA PRO A 111 -4.10 0.33 13.18
C PRO A 111 -4.42 1.48 12.23
N HIS A 112 -5.59 1.43 11.60
CA HIS A 112 -6.16 2.51 10.77
C HIS A 112 -6.67 3.70 11.60
N LEU A 113 -5.75 4.38 12.28
CA LEU A 113 -6.01 5.57 13.09
C LEU A 113 -5.49 6.84 12.38
N ALA A 114 -5.70 8.00 12.98
CA ALA A 114 -5.28 9.28 12.39
C ALA A 114 -3.80 9.30 11.90
N PRO A 115 -2.81 8.76 12.63
CA PRO A 115 -1.42 8.72 12.15
C PRO A 115 -1.24 7.88 10.87
N PHE A 116 -2.00 6.79 10.73
CA PHE A 116 -1.99 5.97 9.52
C PHE A 116 -2.44 6.78 8.31
N TYR A 117 -3.60 7.45 8.42
CA TYR A 117 -4.14 8.21 7.29
C TYR A 117 -3.28 9.41 6.95
N LYS A 118 -2.70 10.09 7.96
CA LYS A 118 -1.74 11.16 7.73
C LYS A 118 -0.55 10.68 6.90
N LEU A 119 0.09 9.59 7.29
CA LEU A 119 1.20 9.02 6.52
C LEU A 119 0.74 8.59 5.12
N LEU A 120 -0.41 7.93 5.01
CA LEU A 120 -0.95 7.50 3.71
C LEU A 120 -1.18 8.68 2.76
N ASP A 121 -1.71 9.81 3.25
CA ASP A 121 -1.92 11.00 2.43
C ASP A 121 -0.59 11.65 2.01
N GLU A 122 0.42 11.66 2.90
CA GLU A 122 1.80 12.06 2.54
C GLU A 122 2.37 11.17 1.42
N LEU A 123 2.20 9.84 1.53
CA LEU A 123 2.68 8.89 0.51
C LEU A 123 1.99 9.11 -0.85
N LYS A 124 0.68 9.39 -0.84
CA LYS A 124 -0.09 9.64 -2.07
C LYS A 124 0.34 10.91 -2.77
N ALA A 125 0.44 12.02 -2.03
CA ALA A 125 0.90 13.29 -2.58
C ALA A 125 2.30 13.16 -3.19
N GLU A 126 3.18 12.41 -2.53
CA GLU A 126 4.52 12.13 -3.04
C GLU A 126 4.50 11.26 -4.30
N ALA A 127 3.67 10.22 -4.35
CA ALA A 127 3.51 9.38 -5.53
C ALA A 127 2.98 10.17 -6.73
N GLU A 128 1.97 11.02 -6.52
CA GLU A 128 1.43 11.92 -7.54
C GLU A 128 2.49 12.87 -8.11
N GLU A 129 3.30 13.46 -7.23
CA GLU A 129 4.38 14.35 -7.63
C GLU A 129 5.45 13.60 -8.46
N LEU A 130 5.82 12.38 -8.04
CA LEU A 130 6.79 11.55 -8.75
C LEU A 130 6.28 11.15 -10.14
N MET A 131 5.00 10.76 -10.24
CA MET A 131 4.35 10.44 -11.52
C MET A 131 4.32 11.66 -12.45
N ALA A 132 3.93 12.82 -11.93
CA ALA A 132 3.87 14.05 -12.72
C ALA A 132 5.26 14.46 -13.26
N LYS A 133 6.33 14.15 -12.53
CA LYS A 133 7.72 14.40 -12.93
C LYS A 133 8.32 13.29 -13.80
N GLY A 134 7.59 12.19 -14.05
CA GLY A 134 8.11 11.00 -14.73
C GLY A 134 9.23 10.28 -13.97
N VAL A 135 9.33 10.49 -12.65
CA VAL A 135 10.38 9.90 -11.81
C VAL A 135 9.92 8.53 -11.32
N SER A 136 10.59 7.47 -11.81
CA SER A 136 10.47 6.11 -11.26
C SER A 136 11.85 5.46 -11.15
N GLY A 137 12.03 4.55 -10.19
CA GLY A 137 13.28 3.82 -9.98
C GLY A 137 14.52 4.69 -9.69
N THR A 138 15.72 4.19 -10.01
CA THR A 138 17.02 4.88 -9.86
C THR A 138 17.21 6.06 -10.83
N GLY A 139 16.14 6.62 -11.39
CA GLY A 139 16.20 7.79 -12.27
C GLY A 139 16.27 7.49 -13.77
N GLN A 140 15.77 6.33 -14.24
CA GLN A 140 15.58 6.07 -15.67
C GLN A 140 14.13 5.72 -15.98
N GLY A 141 13.46 6.69 -16.62
CA GLY A 141 12.26 6.68 -17.46
C GLY A 141 11.23 5.55 -17.37
N PHE A 142 9.95 5.94 -17.34
CA PHE A 142 8.92 5.19 -18.06
C PHE A 142 7.77 6.09 -18.55
N ASP A 143 7.29 5.80 -19.75
CA ASP A 143 6.21 6.45 -20.49
C ASP A 143 4.83 6.01 -19.96
N ALA A 144 4.53 6.34 -18.70
CA ALA A 144 3.15 6.30 -18.25
C ALA A 144 2.47 7.60 -18.70
N ALA A 145 1.50 7.50 -19.62
CA ALA A 145 0.60 8.62 -19.90
C ALA A 145 0.05 9.14 -18.58
N SER A 146 0.08 10.45 -18.38
CA SER A 146 -0.45 11.13 -17.21
C SER A 146 -1.96 10.89 -17.08
N VAL A 147 -2.33 9.75 -16.51
CA VAL A 147 -3.71 9.48 -16.11
C VAL A 147 -3.95 10.40 -14.91
N GLY A 148 -4.94 11.28 -15.05
CA GLY A 148 -5.16 12.45 -14.21
C GLY A 148 -5.18 12.21 -12.69
N ARG A 149 -5.22 13.33 -11.96
CA ARG A 149 -5.22 13.44 -10.48
C ARG A 149 -5.73 12.16 -9.78
N LEU A 150 -4.87 11.53 -8.99
CA LEU A 150 -5.18 10.41 -8.09
C LEU A 150 -6.17 10.76 -6.96
N GLY A 151 -6.78 11.96 -7.01
CA GLY A 151 -7.52 12.56 -5.91
C GLY A 151 -9.03 12.75 -6.07
N GLN A 152 -9.70 12.23 -7.12
CA GLN A 152 -11.15 12.51 -7.29
C GLN A 152 -12.09 11.38 -6.85
N TYR A 153 -11.58 10.19 -6.53
CA TYR A 153 -12.33 9.15 -5.83
C TYR A 153 -11.45 8.60 -4.72
N SER A 154 -11.83 8.82 -3.45
CA SER A 154 -11.18 8.22 -2.29
C SER A 154 -11.35 6.70 -2.32
N PHE A 155 -10.55 6.02 -3.13
CA PHE A 155 -10.48 4.57 -3.12
C PHE A 155 -9.76 4.13 -1.84
N ILE A 156 -10.53 3.66 -0.87
CA ILE A 156 -10.02 3.04 0.35
C ILE A 156 -10.22 1.54 0.20
N PRO A 157 -9.15 0.73 0.14
CA PRO A 157 -9.25 -0.73 0.06
C PRO A 157 -10.19 -1.30 1.13
N THR A 158 -11.26 -1.97 0.70
CA THR A 158 -12.45 -2.30 1.51
C THR A 158 -12.27 -3.40 2.55
N HIS A 159 -11.05 -3.89 2.79
CA HIS A 159 -10.78 -4.84 3.88
C HIS A 159 -10.96 -4.27 5.30
N ASN A 160 -11.45 -3.03 5.43
CA ASN A 160 -11.90 -2.45 6.68
C ASN A 160 -13.25 -1.72 6.50
N PRO A 161 -14.12 -1.69 7.53
CA PRO A 161 -15.47 -1.17 7.39
C PRO A 161 -15.52 0.35 7.16
N PRO A 162 -16.56 0.83 6.46
CA PRO A 162 -16.77 2.24 6.17
C PRO A 162 -16.89 3.11 7.44
N GLU A 163 -16.50 4.39 7.30
CA GLU A 163 -16.45 5.46 8.32
C GLU A 163 -17.59 5.44 9.36
N TYR A 164 -18.83 5.15 8.96
CA TYR A 164 -19.98 5.13 9.88
C TYR A 164 -19.85 4.06 10.98
N LYS A 165 -19.19 2.93 10.71
CA LYS A 165 -18.95 1.88 11.71
C LYS A 165 -17.88 2.26 12.74
N LYS A 166 -17.11 3.32 12.50
CA LYS A 166 -16.15 3.89 13.47
C LYS A 166 -16.87 4.71 14.56
N ARG A 167 -17.99 5.36 14.22
CA ARG A 167 -18.78 6.17 15.17
C ARG A 167 -19.42 5.31 16.26
N ASP A 168 -20.00 4.16 15.90
CA ASP A 168 -20.60 3.22 16.85
C ASP A 168 -19.58 2.65 17.85
N ALA A 169 -18.36 2.37 17.42
CA ALA A 169 -17.32 1.81 18.29
C ALA A 169 -16.84 2.82 19.36
N VAL A 170 -16.77 4.11 19.02
CA VAL A 170 -16.41 5.19 19.96
C VAL A 170 -17.55 5.44 20.97
N LEU A 171 -18.81 5.37 20.54
CA LEU A 171 -19.98 5.53 21.42
C LEU A 171 -20.14 4.37 22.42
N LYS A 172 -19.71 3.15 22.06
CA LYS A 172 -19.76 1.98 22.96
C LYS A 172 -18.66 1.94 24.02
N VAL A 173 -17.57 2.69 23.82
CA VAL A 173 -16.47 2.83 24.82
C VAL A 173 -16.81 3.92 25.84
N GLY A 174 -17.55 4.96 25.45
CA GLY A 174 -17.92 6.09 26.34
C GLY A 174 -19.03 5.82 27.36
N SER A 175 -19.70 4.66 27.32
CA SER A 175 -20.86 4.36 28.19
C SER A 175 -20.55 3.44 29.38
N ARG A 176 -19.28 3.10 29.64
CA ARG A 176 -18.86 2.25 30.78
C ARG A 176 -18.10 2.98 31.88
N GLY A 177 -18.51 4.21 32.18
CA GLY A 177 -18.03 4.93 33.35
C GLY A 177 -19.03 5.99 33.76
N ILE A 178 -19.91 5.64 34.70
CA ILE A 178 -20.55 6.45 35.75
C ILE A 178 -21.76 5.61 36.22
N SER A 179 -21.61 4.88 37.32
CA SER A 179 -22.74 4.41 38.13
C SER A 179 -22.47 4.81 39.58
N THR A 180 -22.86 6.05 39.86
CA THR A 180 -23.37 6.62 41.11
C THR A 180 -23.16 5.86 42.43
N ALA A 181 -22.33 6.45 43.28
CA ALA A 181 -22.46 6.39 44.73
C ALA A 181 -23.74 7.14 45.17
N GLY A 182 -24.47 6.60 46.14
CA GLY A 182 -25.54 7.32 46.83
C GLY A 182 -26.62 6.43 47.44
N LYS A 183 -26.41 5.99 48.68
CA LYS A 183 -27.51 5.74 49.63
C LYS A 183 -27.03 6.03 51.06
N LEU A 184 -27.32 7.25 51.52
CA LEU A 184 -27.62 7.54 52.92
C LEU A 184 -29.08 7.14 53.16
N THR A 185 -29.37 6.43 54.25
CA THR A 185 -30.56 6.67 55.09
C THR A 185 -30.34 6.03 56.46
N SER A 186 -30.50 6.89 57.47
CA SER A 186 -30.93 6.70 58.87
C SER A 186 -30.40 5.55 59.71
#